data_AF-A0A377XJR1-F1
#
_entry.id   AF-A0A377XJR1-F1
#
_cell.length_a   1.000
_cell.length_b   1.000
_cell.length_c   1.000
_cell.angle_alpha   90.00
_cell.angle_beta   90.00
_cell.angle_gamma   90.00
#
_symmetry.space_group_name_H-M   'P 1'
#
loop_
_entity.id
_entity.type
_entity.pdbx_description
1 polymer ?
#
loop_
_entity_poly.entity_id
_entity_poly.type
_entity_poly.pdbx_seq_one_letter_code
_entity_poly.pdbx_strand_id
1 'polypeptide(L)'
;MNTMSYDAVTIGNHEFDHGWDNTLLQLSQATFPIVQGNIFYQNSDKSFWDKPYTIIEKDGVKIGVIGLHGVFAFNDTVSAATRVGIEARDEVKWLQHYIDELNGKVDLTVALIHEGVPARQSSQGGTDVRRALDKDIQTAGQVKGLDVLITGHAHVGTPEPIKVGNTFDSFYR
;
A
#
# COMPACT_ATOMS: atom_id res chain seq x y z
N MET A 1 2.39 -17.84 3.58
CA MET A 1 1.17 -17.03 3.35
C MET A 1 0.03 -17.85 2.75
N ASN A 2 0.25 -18.73 1.76
CA ASN A 2 -0.84 -19.50 1.09
C ASN A 2 -1.73 -20.34 2.02
N THR A 3 -1.23 -20.74 3.19
CA THR A 3 -2.00 -21.49 4.19
C THR A 3 -2.82 -20.60 5.13
N MET A 4 -2.77 -19.28 4.94
CA MET A 4 -3.51 -18.28 5.70
C MET A 4 -4.64 -17.70 4.84
N SER A 5 -5.71 -17.23 5.49
CA SER A 5 -6.90 -16.69 4.83
C SER A 5 -6.78 -15.19 4.54
N TYR A 6 -5.77 -14.78 3.76
CA TYR A 6 -5.65 -13.39 3.31
C TYR A 6 -6.69 -13.06 2.24
N ASP A 7 -7.43 -11.98 2.45
CA ASP A 7 -8.40 -11.46 1.48
C ASP A 7 -7.74 -10.59 0.40
N ALA A 8 -6.75 -9.76 0.79
CA ALA A 8 -5.86 -9.07 -0.13
C ALA A 8 -4.61 -8.59 0.61
N VAL A 9 -3.51 -8.39 -0.13
CA VAL A 9 -2.29 -7.72 0.34
C VAL A 9 -1.76 -6.74 -0.70
N THR A 10 -0.87 -5.83 -0.31
CA THR A 10 -0.08 -4.99 -1.23
C THR A 10 1.40 -5.39 -1.18
N ILE A 11 2.22 -4.77 -2.04
CA ILE A 11 3.67 -5.01 -2.16
C ILE A 11 4.41 -3.87 -1.47
N GLY A 12 5.20 -4.17 -0.44
CA GLY A 12 6.08 -3.22 0.24
C GLY A 12 7.49 -3.17 -0.37
N ASN A 13 8.39 -2.42 0.26
CA ASN A 13 9.75 -2.27 -0.26
C ASN A 13 10.58 -3.56 -0.16
N HIS A 14 10.36 -4.37 0.87
CA HIS A 14 11.14 -5.59 1.13
C HIS A 14 10.85 -6.74 0.16
N GLU A 15 9.69 -6.72 -0.49
CA GLU A 15 9.39 -7.68 -1.56
C GLU A 15 10.34 -7.51 -2.77
N PHE A 16 11.06 -6.39 -2.88
CA PHE A 16 12.05 -6.09 -3.92
C PHE A 16 13.50 -6.40 -3.49
N ASP A 17 13.77 -6.90 -2.28
CA ASP A 17 15.14 -7.07 -1.76
C ASP A 17 16.00 -8.04 -2.60
N HIS A 18 15.36 -8.90 -3.40
CA HIS A 18 16.01 -9.90 -4.25
C HIS A 18 15.86 -9.61 -5.75
N GLY A 19 15.50 -8.39 -6.13
CA GLY A 19 15.24 -8.01 -7.52
C GLY A 19 13.75 -8.07 -7.87
N TRP A 20 13.29 -7.10 -8.67
CA TRP A 20 11.89 -7.01 -9.09
C TRP A 20 11.42 -8.21 -9.92
N ASP A 21 12.33 -8.88 -10.60
CA ASP A 21 12.09 -10.14 -11.32
C ASP A 21 11.78 -11.29 -10.35
N ASN A 22 12.52 -11.38 -9.24
CA ASN A 22 12.21 -12.31 -8.17
C ASN A 22 10.88 -11.93 -7.49
N THR A 23 10.58 -10.65 -7.30
CA THR A 23 9.27 -10.20 -6.78
C THR A 23 8.14 -10.80 -7.62
N LEU A 24 8.19 -10.66 -8.95
CA LEU A 24 7.19 -11.25 -9.85
C LEU A 24 7.15 -12.78 -9.73
N LEU A 25 8.32 -13.44 -9.70
CA LEU A 25 8.41 -14.89 -9.58
C LEU A 25 7.73 -15.40 -8.31
N GLN A 26 8.07 -14.86 -7.14
CA GLN A 26 7.55 -15.36 -5.87
C GLN A 26 6.07 -15.02 -5.69
N LEU A 27 5.68 -13.77 -5.98
CA LEU A 27 4.31 -13.32 -5.76
C LEU A 27 3.32 -13.94 -6.77
N SER A 28 3.78 -14.41 -7.93
CA SER A 28 2.94 -15.20 -8.85
C SER A 28 2.44 -16.51 -8.25
N GLN A 29 3.08 -17.01 -7.17
CA GLN A 29 2.71 -18.25 -6.49
C GLN A 29 1.68 -18.02 -5.37
N ALA A 30 1.28 -16.76 -5.12
CA ALA A 30 0.29 -16.44 -4.11
C ALA A 30 -1.10 -16.97 -4.49
N THR A 31 -1.77 -17.63 -3.55
CA THR A 31 -3.16 -18.12 -3.73
C THR A 31 -4.21 -17.14 -3.20
N PHE A 32 -3.81 -15.91 -2.90
CA PHE A 32 -4.64 -14.81 -2.42
C PHE A 32 -4.38 -13.57 -3.28
N PRO A 33 -5.33 -12.63 -3.37
CA PRO A 33 -5.16 -11.41 -4.15
C PRO A 33 -3.99 -10.55 -3.67
N ILE A 34 -3.17 -10.10 -4.62
CA ILE A 34 -2.17 -9.05 -4.43
C ILE A 34 -2.59 -7.88 -5.29
N VAL A 35 -2.62 -6.68 -4.70
CA VAL A 35 -2.96 -5.42 -5.38
C VAL A 35 -1.77 -4.47 -5.35
N GLN A 36 -1.44 -3.85 -6.49
CA GLN A 36 -0.39 -2.86 -6.62
C GLN A 36 -0.64 -2.03 -7.89
N GLY A 37 -0.92 -0.74 -7.73
CA GLY A 37 -1.42 0.11 -8.82
C GLY A 37 -0.54 1.28 -9.21
N ASN A 38 0.62 1.48 -8.58
CA ASN A 38 1.44 2.67 -8.90
C ASN A 38 2.92 2.41 -9.15
N ILE A 39 3.35 1.16 -9.30
CA ILE A 39 4.69 0.84 -9.78
C ILE A 39 4.62 0.56 -11.28
N PHE A 40 5.47 1.23 -12.04
CA PHE A 40 5.53 1.19 -13.49
C PHE A 40 6.94 0.89 -13.97
N TYR A 41 7.05 0.36 -15.19
CA TYR A 41 8.30 0.41 -15.92
C TYR A 41 8.63 1.87 -16.27
N GLN A 42 9.88 2.28 -16.05
CA GLN A 42 10.34 3.63 -16.37
C GLN A 42 10.11 3.94 -17.86
N ASN A 43 9.71 5.17 -18.17
CA ASN A 43 9.40 5.62 -19.53
C ASN A 43 8.30 4.80 -20.24
N SER A 44 7.42 4.14 -19.48
CA SER A 44 6.31 3.35 -20.00
C SER A 44 5.03 3.58 -19.20
N ASP A 45 3.86 3.36 -19.82
CA ASP A 45 2.58 3.27 -19.13
C ASP A 45 2.27 1.84 -18.67
N LYS A 46 3.19 0.89 -18.89
CA LYS A 46 3.04 -0.48 -18.43
C LYS A 46 3.25 -0.57 -16.92
N SER A 47 2.22 -1.01 -16.20
CA SER A 47 2.29 -1.35 -14.78
C SER A 47 3.22 -2.54 -14.54
N PHE A 48 3.90 -2.53 -13.39
CA PHE A 48 4.72 -3.63 -12.91
C PHE A 48 3.86 -4.84 -12.50
N TRP A 49 2.75 -4.57 -11.79
CA TRP A 49 1.77 -5.57 -11.39
C TRP A 49 0.47 -5.39 -12.18
N ASP A 50 -0.25 -6.48 -12.43
CA ASP A 50 -1.41 -6.52 -13.32
C ASP A 50 -2.71 -6.07 -12.65
N LYS A 51 -2.74 -6.02 -11.32
CA LYS A 51 -3.94 -5.76 -10.53
C LYS A 51 -3.78 -4.55 -9.63
N PRO A 52 -4.24 -3.34 -10.02
CA PRO A 52 -4.12 -2.14 -9.18
C PRO A 52 -5.04 -2.17 -7.96
N TYR A 53 -6.21 -2.80 -8.11
CA TYR A 53 -7.20 -3.00 -7.06
C TYR A 53 -8.00 -4.28 -7.33
N THR A 54 -8.80 -4.69 -6.35
CA THR A 54 -9.76 -5.79 -6.50
C THR A 54 -11.05 -5.47 -5.76
N ILE A 55 -12.14 -6.17 -6.07
CA ILE A 55 -13.40 -6.10 -5.31
C ILE A 55 -13.60 -7.45 -4.63
N ILE A 56 -13.74 -7.42 -3.32
CA ILE A 56 -13.98 -8.59 -2.47
C ILE A 56 -15.41 -8.49 -1.97
N GLU A 57 -16.21 -9.52 -2.23
CA GLU A 57 -17.60 -9.58 -1.78
C GLU A 57 -17.76 -10.64 -0.68
N LYS A 58 -18.31 -10.24 0.47
CA LYS A 58 -18.64 -11.14 1.58
C LYS A 58 -20.03 -10.77 2.12
N ASP A 59 -20.91 -11.75 2.23
CA ASP A 59 -22.27 -11.58 2.74
C ASP A 59 -23.05 -10.42 2.09
N GLY A 60 -22.84 -10.23 0.78
CA GLY A 60 -23.49 -9.18 -0.02
C GLY A 60 -22.87 -7.79 0.11
N VAL A 61 -21.80 -7.63 0.89
CA VAL A 61 -21.03 -6.38 1.03
C VAL A 61 -19.81 -6.42 0.13
N LYS A 62 -19.66 -5.42 -0.75
CA LYS A 62 -18.56 -5.27 -1.69
C LYS A 62 -17.53 -4.28 -1.16
N ILE A 63 -16.29 -4.72 -1.04
CA ILE A 63 -15.16 -3.92 -0.58
C ILE A 63 -14.17 -3.80 -1.73
N GLY A 64 -13.95 -2.57 -2.21
CA GLY A 64 -12.87 -2.25 -3.13
C GLY A 64 -11.57 -2.10 -2.38
N VAL A 65 -10.53 -2.83 -2.77
CA VAL A 65 -9.21 -2.80 -2.11
C VAL A 65 -8.14 -2.37 -3.11
N ILE A 66 -7.53 -1.23 -2.86
CA ILE A 66 -6.48 -0.60 -3.68
C ILE A 66 -5.11 -0.87 -3.06
N GLY A 67 -4.08 -1.13 -3.86
CA GLY A 67 -2.70 -1.29 -3.37
C GLY A 67 -1.75 -0.23 -3.92
N LEU A 68 -0.99 0.45 -3.07
CA LEU A 68 -0.06 1.51 -3.48
C LEU A 68 1.24 1.49 -2.65
N HIS A 69 2.27 2.12 -3.21
CA HIS A 69 3.55 2.37 -2.54
C HIS A 69 3.91 3.86 -2.65
N GLY A 70 4.24 4.53 -1.55
CA GLY A 70 4.64 5.95 -1.58
C GLY A 70 5.92 6.15 -2.39
N VAL A 71 5.97 7.16 -3.26
CA VAL A 71 7.13 7.44 -4.13
C VAL A 71 8.39 7.68 -3.31
N PHE A 72 8.29 8.48 -2.25
CA PHE A 72 9.41 8.75 -1.35
C PHE A 72 9.95 7.46 -0.73
N ALA A 73 9.09 6.67 -0.09
CA ALA A 73 9.48 5.43 0.57
C ALA A 73 10.10 4.42 -0.40
N PHE A 74 9.55 4.29 -1.61
CA PHE A 74 10.10 3.40 -2.64
C PHE A 74 11.53 3.84 -3.00
N ASN A 75 11.75 5.14 -3.25
CA ASN A 75 13.06 5.71 -3.59
C ASN A 75 14.06 5.63 -2.43
N ASP A 76 13.61 5.81 -1.20
CA ASP A 76 14.45 5.80 0.00
C ASP A 76 14.91 4.38 0.39
N THR A 77 14.05 3.38 0.24
CA THR A 77 14.25 2.07 0.91
C THR A 77 14.38 0.86 0.00
N VAL A 78 13.97 0.93 -1.27
CA VAL A 78 14.31 -0.12 -2.22
C VAL A 78 15.72 0.10 -2.74
N SER A 79 16.60 -0.90 -2.59
CA SER A 79 17.96 -0.81 -3.10
C SER A 79 17.97 -0.46 -4.60
N ALA A 80 18.81 0.50 -5.00
CA ALA A 80 18.87 0.94 -6.40
C ALA A 80 19.16 -0.22 -7.36
N ALA A 81 19.93 -1.22 -6.94
CA ALA A 81 20.28 -2.39 -7.74
C ALA A 81 19.09 -3.32 -8.03
N THR A 82 18.07 -3.34 -7.18
CA THR A 82 16.96 -4.30 -7.28
C THR A 82 15.71 -3.74 -7.96
N ARG A 83 15.70 -2.44 -8.26
CA ARG A 83 14.59 -1.68 -8.87
C ARG A 83 14.95 -1.02 -10.19
N VAL A 84 16.05 -1.44 -10.82
CA VAL A 84 16.49 -0.88 -12.11
C VAL A 84 15.39 -1.04 -13.15
N GLY A 85 14.97 0.08 -13.77
CA GLY A 85 13.96 0.09 -14.82
C GLY A 85 12.51 0.16 -14.32
N ILE A 86 12.27 0.23 -13.01
CA ILE A 86 10.93 0.43 -12.42
C ILE A 86 10.89 1.60 -11.44
N GLU A 87 9.72 2.20 -11.29
CA GLU A 87 9.48 3.35 -10.42
C GLU A 87 8.07 3.32 -9.83
N ALA A 88 7.93 3.77 -8.59
CA ALA A 88 6.63 4.19 -8.07
C ALA A 88 6.29 5.58 -8.65
N ARG A 89 5.02 5.81 -8.98
CA ARG A 89 4.48 7.10 -9.44
C ARG A 89 3.49 7.66 -8.42
N ASP A 90 3.27 8.98 -8.47
CA ASP A 90 2.46 9.77 -7.54
C ASP A 90 1.29 8.98 -6.92
N GLU A 91 1.47 8.55 -5.67
CA GLU A 91 0.53 7.68 -4.98
C GLU A 91 -0.81 8.38 -4.73
N VAL A 92 -0.83 9.70 -4.54
CA VAL A 92 -2.05 10.46 -4.27
C VAL A 92 -2.90 10.58 -5.53
N LYS A 93 -2.25 10.84 -6.68
CA LYS A 93 -2.92 10.85 -7.98
C LYS A 93 -3.56 9.50 -8.30
N TRP A 94 -2.81 8.41 -8.14
CA TRP A 94 -3.30 7.06 -8.44
C TRP A 94 -4.35 6.60 -7.44
N LEU A 95 -4.22 6.97 -6.16
CA LEU A 95 -5.23 6.72 -5.14
C LEU A 95 -6.58 7.34 -5.52
N GLN A 96 -6.61 8.64 -5.83
CA GLN A 96 -7.86 9.30 -6.22
C GLN A 96 -8.45 8.68 -7.49
N HIS A 97 -7.60 8.38 -8.49
CA HIS A 97 -8.04 7.74 -9.73
C HIS A 97 -8.75 6.41 -9.46
N TYR A 98 -8.20 5.54 -8.60
CA TYR A 98 -8.82 4.25 -8.30
C TYR A 98 -10.04 4.35 -7.38
N ILE A 99 -10.08 5.33 -6.47
CA ILE A 99 -11.29 5.64 -5.72
C ILE A 99 -12.43 6.03 -6.68
N ASP A 100 -12.14 6.91 -7.64
CA ASP A 100 -13.12 7.37 -8.64
C ASP A 100 -13.60 6.21 -9.52
N GLU A 101 -12.71 5.27 -9.88
CA GLU A 101 -13.09 4.06 -10.62
C GLU A 101 -13.98 3.12 -9.83
N LEU A 102 -13.81 3.02 -8.50
CA LEU A 102 -14.61 2.16 -7.63
C LEU A 102 -15.92 2.81 -7.18
N ASN A 103 -16.05 4.12 -7.33
CA ASN A 103 -17.24 4.87 -6.93
C ASN A 103 -18.53 4.30 -7.58
N GLY A 104 -19.52 4.01 -6.74
CA GLY A 104 -20.80 3.41 -7.16
C GLY A 104 -20.73 1.90 -7.50
N LYS A 105 -19.58 1.25 -7.34
CA LYS A 105 -19.39 -0.20 -7.58
C LYS A 105 -19.20 -1.01 -6.29
N VAL A 106 -18.88 -0.35 -5.19
CA VAL A 106 -18.55 -0.94 -3.89
C VAL A 106 -19.27 -0.22 -2.76
N ASP A 107 -19.47 -0.90 -1.65
CA ASP A 107 -20.04 -0.33 -0.42
C ASP A 107 -18.96 0.38 0.43
N LEU A 108 -17.71 -0.09 0.34
CA LEU A 108 -16.55 0.47 1.03
C LEU A 108 -15.31 0.47 0.13
N THR A 109 -14.50 1.51 0.23
CA THR A 109 -13.19 1.63 -0.42
C THR A 109 -12.07 1.62 0.62
N VAL A 110 -11.18 0.65 0.50
CA VAL A 110 -10.00 0.43 1.35
C VAL A 110 -8.74 0.64 0.51
N ALA A 111 -7.75 1.33 1.06
CA ALA A 111 -6.42 1.44 0.47
C ALA A 111 -5.36 0.80 1.38
N LEU A 112 -4.57 -0.12 0.83
CA LEU A 112 -3.37 -0.67 1.45
C LEU A 112 -2.17 0.12 0.90
N ILE A 113 -1.56 0.99 1.72
CA ILE A 113 -0.50 1.90 1.25
C ILE A 113 0.78 1.67 2.05
N HIS A 114 1.88 1.37 1.34
CA HIS A 114 3.20 1.27 1.94
C HIS A 114 3.97 2.58 1.75
N GLU A 115 3.90 3.49 2.73
CA GLU A 115 4.44 4.85 2.59
C GLU A 115 4.99 5.47 3.88
N GLY A 116 5.49 6.70 3.79
CA GLY A 116 6.00 7.45 4.94
C GLY A 116 7.48 7.17 5.25
N VAL A 117 7.84 7.28 6.52
CA VAL A 117 9.22 7.10 7.00
C VAL A 117 9.54 5.63 7.29
N PRO A 118 10.78 5.17 7.10
CA PRO A 118 11.14 3.80 7.45
C PRO A 118 11.02 3.55 8.94
N ALA A 119 10.63 2.33 9.29
CA ALA A 119 10.64 1.87 10.67
C ALA A 119 12.02 2.06 11.32
N ARG A 120 11.98 2.37 12.61
CA ARG A 120 13.17 2.29 13.45
C ARG A 120 13.59 0.83 13.65
N GLN A 121 14.88 0.58 13.50
CA GLN A 121 15.53 -0.68 13.89
C GLN A 121 16.29 -0.44 15.20
N SER A 122 15.68 -0.74 16.35
CA SER A 122 16.28 -0.51 17.66
C SER A 122 15.75 -1.47 18.71
N SER A 123 16.62 -1.92 19.61
CA SER A 123 16.27 -2.71 20.78
C SER A 123 15.67 -1.88 21.92
N GLN A 124 15.73 -0.54 21.84
CA GLN A 124 15.23 0.38 22.89
C GLN A 124 13.75 0.77 22.68
N GLY A 125 13.14 0.36 21.57
CA GLY A 125 11.73 0.66 21.30
C GLY A 125 11.46 2.16 21.15
N GLY A 126 10.27 2.60 21.58
CA GLY A 126 9.68 3.93 21.33
C GLY A 126 10.56 5.15 21.59
N THR A 127 11.51 5.04 22.51
CA THR A 127 12.30 6.17 23.05
C THR A 127 13.52 6.54 22.21
N ASP A 128 13.99 5.63 21.36
CA ASP A 128 15.12 5.86 20.46
C ASP A 128 14.55 6.36 19.13
N VAL A 129 14.70 7.62 18.73
CA VAL A 129 14.13 8.21 17.48
C VAL A 129 12.59 8.09 17.32
N ARG A 130 11.86 9.21 17.40
CA ARG A 130 10.41 9.24 17.17
C ARG A 130 10.03 8.80 15.75
N ARG A 131 8.96 7.99 15.63
CA ARG A 131 8.26 7.65 14.39
C ARG A 131 6.76 7.94 14.54
N ALA A 132 6.11 8.37 13.47
CA ALA A 132 4.68 8.73 13.44
C ALA A 132 4.12 8.52 12.02
N LEU A 133 2.79 8.63 11.89
CA LEU A 133 2.01 8.39 10.67
C LEU A 133 1.62 9.71 9.98
N ASP A 134 2.51 10.72 10.00
CA ASP A 134 2.20 12.06 9.48
C ASP A 134 1.94 12.05 7.97
N LYS A 135 2.60 11.15 7.22
CA LYS A 135 2.38 11.00 5.77
C LYS A 135 0.99 10.41 5.48
N ASP A 136 0.56 9.45 6.27
CA ASP A 136 -0.74 8.77 6.10
C ASP A 136 -1.88 9.75 6.37
N ILE A 137 -1.75 10.57 7.42
CA ILE A 137 -2.67 11.68 7.71
C ILE A 137 -2.73 12.67 6.53
N GLN A 138 -1.57 13.00 5.96
CA GLN A 138 -1.50 13.88 4.78
C GLN A 138 -2.21 13.25 3.57
N THR A 139 -1.93 11.99 3.25
CA THR A 139 -2.55 11.25 2.13
C THR A 139 -4.07 11.21 2.28
N ALA A 140 -4.57 10.82 3.46
CA ALA A 140 -6.00 10.78 3.74
C ALA A 140 -6.67 12.16 3.61
N GLY A 141 -5.96 13.24 3.96
CA GLY A 141 -6.43 14.61 3.79
C GLY A 141 -6.40 15.14 2.35
N GLN A 142 -5.75 14.45 1.42
CA GLN A 142 -5.58 14.87 0.02
C GLN A 142 -6.56 14.22 -0.95
N VAL A 143 -7.24 13.14 -0.55
CA VAL A 143 -8.19 12.40 -1.39
C VAL A 143 -9.62 12.49 -0.86
N LYS A 144 -10.59 12.16 -1.70
CA LYS A 144 -12.02 12.13 -1.37
C LYS A 144 -12.60 10.78 -1.75
N GLY A 145 -13.45 10.23 -0.87
CA GLY A 145 -14.14 8.96 -1.09
C GLY A 145 -13.39 7.73 -0.58
N LEU A 146 -12.31 7.91 0.18
CA LEU A 146 -11.64 6.81 0.87
C LEU A 146 -12.28 6.57 2.23
N ASP A 147 -12.71 5.34 2.51
CA ASP A 147 -13.29 4.99 3.81
C ASP A 147 -12.22 4.54 4.81
N VAL A 148 -11.29 3.71 4.36
CA VAL A 148 -10.23 3.13 5.21
C VAL A 148 -8.87 3.21 4.53
N LEU A 149 -7.87 3.69 5.27
CA LEU A 149 -6.46 3.57 4.91
C LEU A 149 -5.82 2.55 5.87
N ILE A 150 -5.18 1.52 5.31
CA ILE A 150 -4.33 0.60 6.06
C ILE A 150 -2.89 0.83 5.62
N THR A 151 -2.07 1.34 6.52
CA THR A 151 -0.69 1.72 6.20
C THR A 151 0.34 0.61 6.45
N GLY A 152 1.55 0.81 5.93
CA GLY A 152 2.74 -0.03 6.03
C GLY A 152 3.96 0.78 6.48
N HIS A 153 5.15 0.19 6.40
CA HIS A 153 6.45 0.88 6.41
C HIS A 153 6.95 1.47 7.75
N ALA A 154 6.18 2.33 8.42
CA ALA A 154 6.64 3.03 9.62
C ALA A 154 6.70 2.16 10.89
N HIS A 155 5.99 1.03 10.87
CA HIS A 155 5.83 0.10 12.00
C HIS A 155 5.27 0.77 13.28
N VAL A 156 4.42 1.79 13.10
CA VAL A 156 3.73 2.50 14.17
C VAL A 156 2.28 2.02 14.21
N GLY A 157 1.89 1.38 15.32
CA GLY A 157 0.51 0.94 15.52
C GLY A 157 -0.45 2.08 15.83
N THR A 158 -1.73 1.85 15.54
CA THR A 158 -2.85 2.73 15.89
C THR A 158 -3.73 2.02 16.92
N PRO A 159 -3.49 2.20 18.24
CA PRO A 159 -4.32 1.57 19.27
C PRO A 159 -5.81 1.94 19.11
N GLU A 160 -6.07 3.16 18.65
CA GLU A 160 -7.34 3.62 18.12
C GLU A 160 -7.15 4.12 16.68
N PRO A 161 -8.15 3.96 15.79
CA PRO A 161 -8.08 4.50 14.43
C PRO A 161 -7.89 6.02 14.42
N ILE A 162 -6.99 6.52 13.56
CA ILE A 162 -6.82 7.96 13.34
C ILE A 162 -7.88 8.41 12.34
N LYS A 163 -8.71 9.38 12.70
CA LYS A 163 -9.76 9.88 11.81
C LYS A 163 -9.34 11.16 11.10
N VAL A 164 -9.37 11.15 9.77
CA VAL A 164 -9.11 12.31 8.90
C VAL A 164 -10.31 12.50 7.97
N GLY A 165 -11.13 13.52 8.25
CA GLY A 165 -12.41 13.70 7.54
C GLY A 165 -13.33 12.49 7.76
N ASN A 166 -13.70 11.79 6.68
CA ASN A 166 -14.47 10.55 6.74
C ASN A 166 -13.60 9.29 6.68
N THR A 167 -12.30 9.42 6.47
CA THR A 167 -11.36 8.30 6.37
C THR A 167 -10.88 7.87 7.76
N PHE A 168 -10.82 6.56 8.00
CA PHE A 168 -10.18 5.96 9.15
C PHE A 168 -8.84 5.33 8.75
N ASP A 169 -7.75 5.80 9.34
CA ASP A 169 -6.41 5.23 9.16
C ASP A 169 -6.09 4.24 10.29
N SER A 170 -5.63 3.05 9.91
CA SER A 170 -5.33 1.96 10.83
C SER A 170 -4.06 1.19 10.43
N PHE A 171 -3.28 0.78 11.41
CA PHE A 171 -2.16 -0.14 11.23
C PHE A 171 -2.35 -1.36 12.14
N TYR A 172 -2.51 -2.55 11.53
CA TYR A 172 -2.57 -3.83 12.26
C TYR A 172 -1.25 -4.58 12.09
N ARG A 173 -0.65 -5.00 13.22
CA ARG A 173 0.45 -5.98 13.25
C ARG A 173 -0.09 -7.40 13.35
#